data_AF-A0A2G9UL34-F1
#
_entry.id   AF-A0A2G9UL34-F1
#
_cell.length_a   1.000
_cell.length_b   1.000
_cell.length_c   1.000
_cell.angle_alpha   90.00
_cell.angle_beta   90.00
_cell.angle_gamma   90.00
#
_symmetry.space_group_name_H-M   'P 1'
#
loop_
_entity.id
_entity.type
_entity.pdbx_description
1 polymer ?
#
loop_
_entity_poly.entity_id
_entity_poly.type
_entity_poly.pdbx_seq_one_letter_code
_entity_poly.pdbx_strand_id
1 'polypeptide(L)'
;MPKEHEIFSETANKCLGLGCMAARARAARTYKDDAGVVHTVTTQEPNEHFSTCCSLLDVPESCRHMCTFDGYNTSAIQSSLTFSFPCPATALSQIQFCAARGVDHSQCCQSAGISPQCLLFCDQRPDQSNELSFSHLQCLDRFDSMKDCFIEYAITEYYREKQSAHDSLDKSYQT
;
A
#
# COMPACT_ATOMS: atom_id res chain seq x y z
N MET A 1 10.33 14.54 19.86
CA MET A 1 10.32 15.36 18.62
C MET A 1 11.61 15.08 17.88
N PRO A 2 11.64 14.27 16.81
CA PRO A 2 12.83 14.21 15.98
C PRO A 2 12.76 15.31 14.92
N LYS A 3 13.89 15.99 14.79
CA LYS A 3 14.14 17.10 13.88
C LYS A 3 14.33 16.55 12.46
N GLU A 4 13.91 17.35 11.49
CA GLU A 4 14.09 17.15 10.05
C GLU A 4 15.48 16.60 9.74
N HIS A 5 15.58 15.35 9.26
CA HIS A 5 16.80 14.83 8.68
C HIS A 5 16.53 14.31 7.27
N GLU A 6 17.40 14.77 6.39
CA GLU A 6 17.35 14.71 4.93
C GLU A 6 17.06 13.31 4.37
N ILE A 7 16.12 13.27 3.43
CA ILE A 7 15.79 12.11 2.61
C ILE A 7 16.96 11.88 1.64
N PHE A 8 17.93 11.03 2.00
CA PHE A 8 18.92 10.54 1.05
C PHE A 8 18.32 9.41 0.21
N SER A 9 17.81 9.77 -0.97
CA SER A 9 17.52 8.84 -2.06
C SER A 9 18.82 8.39 -2.70
N GLU A 10 19.32 7.20 -2.34
CA GLU A 10 20.47 6.60 -3.03
C GLU A 10 20.00 6.03 -4.38
N THR A 11 19.92 6.89 -5.40
CA THR A 11 19.73 6.45 -6.79
C THR A 11 20.99 5.72 -7.25
N ALA A 12 20.95 4.39 -7.22
CA ALA A 12 21.95 3.57 -7.88
C ALA A 12 21.79 3.67 -9.41
N ASN A 13 22.39 4.70 -10.00
CA ASN A 13 22.47 4.86 -11.46
C ASN A 13 23.42 3.80 -12.03
N LYS A 14 22.87 2.75 -12.64
CA LYS A 14 23.65 1.81 -13.46
C LYS A 14 23.85 2.43 -14.84
N CYS A 15 24.97 3.11 -15.03
CA CYS A 15 25.31 3.71 -16.32
C CYS A 15 26.13 2.70 -17.15
N LEU A 16 25.59 2.28 -18.28
CA LEU A 16 26.33 1.53 -19.30
C LEU A 16 26.39 2.35 -20.60
N GLY A 17 27.61 2.71 -20.98
CA GLY A 17 28.01 2.96 -22.37
C GLY A 17 27.58 4.26 -23.02
N LEU A 18 26.36 4.79 -22.84
CA LEU A 18 25.90 6.03 -23.51
C LEU A 18 24.67 6.71 -22.86
N GLY A 19 24.27 6.32 -21.64
CA GLY A 19 23.20 6.99 -20.90
C GLY A 19 22.94 6.37 -19.53
N CYS A 20 22.44 7.19 -18.60
CA CYS A 20 21.95 6.73 -17.30
C CYS A 20 20.42 6.75 -17.36
N MET A 21 19.81 5.57 -17.47
CA MET A 21 18.36 5.45 -17.31
C MET A 21 18.06 5.45 -15.82
N ALA A 22 17.19 6.34 -15.35
CA ALA A 22 16.65 6.26 -14.00
C ALA A 22 15.77 5.00 -13.93
N ALA A 23 16.36 3.88 -13.53
CA ALA A 23 15.58 2.74 -13.08
C ALA A 23 14.85 3.21 -11.81
N ARG A 24 13.52 3.26 -11.84
CA ARG A 24 12.73 3.23 -10.60
C ARG A 24 12.93 1.86 -9.98
N ALA A 25 14.07 1.65 -9.32
CA ALA A 25 14.19 0.56 -8.39
C ALA A 25 13.13 0.80 -7.30
N ARG A 26 12.32 -0.20 -6.98
CA ARG A 26 11.59 -0.25 -5.71
C ARG A 26 12.67 -0.39 -4.62
N ALA A 27 13.34 0.70 -4.28
CA ALA A 27 14.28 0.73 -3.19
C ALA A 27 13.47 0.49 -1.93
N ALA A 28 13.71 -0.63 -1.25
CA ALA A 28 13.27 -0.77 0.13
C ALA A 28 13.88 0.42 0.88
N ARG A 29 13.04 1.30 1.42
CA ARG A 29 13.52 2.37 2.29
C ARG A 29 14.22 1.64 3.45
N THR A 30 15.50 1.88 3.67
CA THR A 30 16.21 1.32 4.82
C THR A 30 16.30 2.43 5.86
N TYR A 31 15.74 2.21 7.03
CA TYR A 31 15.93 3.12 8.16
C TYR A 31 16.95 2.49 9.12
N LYS A 32 17.92 3.30 9.56
CA LYS A 32 18.82 2.94 10.65
C LYS A 32 18.21 3.46 11.94
N ASP A 33 17.99 2.57 12.89
CA ASP A 33 17.67 3.00 14.26
C ASP A 33 18.93 3.48 15.00
N ASP A 34 18.73 4.07 16.18
CA ASP A 34 19.81 4.56 17.04
C ASP A 34 20.77 3.44 17.50
N ALA A 35 20.37 2.17 17.37
CA ALA A 35 21.19 0.99 17.62
C ALA A 35 21.99 0.54 16.38
N GLY A 36 21.88 1.24 15.25
CA GLY A 36 22.57 0.92 14.01
C GLY A 36 22.00 -0.29 13.26
N VAL A 37 20.82 -0.78 13.65
CA VAL A 37 20.15 -1.89 12.97
C VAL A 37 19.52 -1.36 11.68
N VAL A 38 19.90 -1.98 10.56
CA VAL A 38 19.31 -1.73 9.25
C VAL A 38 17.95 -2.43 9.21
N HIS A 39 16.87 -1.67 9.39
CA HIS A 39 15.54 -2.18 9.12
C HIS A 39 15.27 -2.02 7.63
N THR A 40 15.24 -3.14 6.91
CA THR A 40 14.62 -3.17 5.58
C THR A 40 13.14 -2.88 5.77
N VAL A 41 12.60 -1.85 5.13
CA VAL A 41 11.14 -1.67 5.05
C VAL A 41 10.60 -2.83 4.23
N THR A 42 10.12 -3.86 4.92
CA THR A 42 9.48 -5.02 4.30
C THR A 42 7.98 -4.81 4.30
N THR A 43 7.32 -5.28 3.25
CA THR A 43 5.86 -5.35 3.18
C THR A 43 5.32 -6.63 3.80
N GLN A 44 6.15 -7.42 4.50
CA GLN A 44 5.73 -8.70 5.06
C GLN A 44 4.60 -8.52 6.08
N GLU A 45 4.84 -7.74 7.12
CA GLU A 45 3.82 -7.42 8.14
C GLU A 45 2.59 -6.70 7.52
N PRO A 46 2.76 -5.65 6.68
CA PRO A 46 1.64 -5.08 5.92
C PRO A 46 0.82 -6.11 5.11
N ASN A 47 1.47 -7.09 4.49
CA ASN A 47 0.80 -8.16 3.75
C ASN A 47 0.09 -9.15 4.67
N GLU A 48 0.63 -9.44 5.85
CA GLU A 48 -0.03 -10.28 6.86
C GLU A 48 -1.32 -9.63 7.36
N HIS A 49 -1.30 -8.32 7.63
CA HIS A 49 -2.51 -7.55 7.96
C HIS A 49 -3.52 -7.52 6.81
N PHE A 50 -3.06 -7.28 5.59
CA PHE A 50 -3.92 -7.28 4.40
C PHE A 50 -4.58 -8.66 4.20
N SER A 51 -3.79 -9.74 4.24
CA SER A 51 -4.28 -11.12 4.12
C SER A 51 -5.27 -11.49 5.23
N THR A 52 -5.00 -11.04 6.46
CA THR A 52 -5.90 -11.25 7.61
C THR A 52 -7.23 -10.54 7.40
N CYS A 53 -7.20 -9.28 6.94
CA CYS A 53 -8.43 -8.54 6.61
C CYS A 53 -9.26 -9.26 5.55
N CYS A 54 -8.63 -9.74 4.46
CA CYS A 54 -9.33 -10.53 3.44
C CYS A 54 -9.99 -11.78 4.02
N SER A 55 -9.31 -12.46 4.95
CA SER A 55 -9.85 -13.65 5.61
C SER A 55 -11.06 -13.31 6.50
N LEU A 56 -11.04 -12.16 7.18
CA LEU A 56 -12.14 -11.69 8.02
C LEU A 56 -13.36 -11.23 7.21
N LEU A 57 -13.17 -10.77 5.98
CA LEU A 57 -14.26 -10.39 5.07
C LEU A 57 -14.74 -11.54 4.18
N ASP A 58 -14.29 -12.76 4.43
CA ASP A 58 -14.62 -13.96 3.65
C ASP A 58 -14.36 -13.81 2.14
N VAL A 59 -13.26 -13.13 1.78
CA VAL A 59 -12.82 -13.02 0.39
C VAL A 59 -12.60 -14.43 -0.18
N PRO A 60 -13.22 -14.78 -1.34
CA PRO A 60 -13.13 -16.12 -1.92
C PRO A 60 -11.70 -16.58 -2.15
N GLU A 61 -11.44 -17.89 -2.02
CA GLU A 61 -10.10 -18.48 -2.24
C GLU A 61 -9.53 -18.15 -3.63
N SER A 62 -10.40 -18.10 -4.64
CA SER A 62 -10.00 -17.72 -6.00
C SER A 62 -9.41 -16.30 -6.10
N CYS A 63 -9.75 -15.42 -5.16
CA CYS A 63 -9.29 -14.04 -5.07
C CYS A 63 -8.11 -13.86 -4.10
N ARG A 64 -7.83 -14.82 -3.21
CA ARG A 64 -6.86 -14.63 -2.10
C ARG A 64 -5.44 -14.33 -2.54
N HIS A 65 -5.05 -14.73 -3.76
CA HIS A 65 -3.77 -14.33 -4.35
C HIS A 65 -3.61 -12.81 -4.50
N MET A 66 -4.71 -12.05 -4.53
CA MET A 66 -4.71 -10.58 -4.59
C MET A 66 -4.61 -9.90 -3.21
N CYS A 67 -4.64 -10.65 -2.10
CA CYS A 67 -4.61 -10.10 -0.74
C CYS A 67 -3.20 -9.76 -0.24
N THR A 68 -2.34 -9.32 -1.15
CA THR A 68 -0.98 -8.85 -0.90
C THR A 68 -0.69 -7.67 -1.80
N PHE A 69 0.21 -6.76 -1.42
CA PHE A 69 0.54 -5.58 -2.23
C PHE A 69 1.24 -5.90 -3.57
N ASP A 70 1.73 -7.13 -3.75
CA ASP A 70 2.27 -7.62 -5.02
C ASP A 70 1.21 -8.29 -5.89
N GLY A 71 0.32 -9.09 -5.30
CA GLY A 71 -0.81 -9.71 -6.01
C GLY A 71 -1.92 -8.72 -6.37
N TYR A 72 -2.06 -7.66 -5.57
CA TYR A 72 -2.96 -6.54 -5.81
C TYR A 72 -2.35 -5.59 -6.84
N ASN A 73 -2.46 -5.92 -8.13
CA ASN A 73 -1.88 -5.15 -9.22
C ASN A 73 -2.91 -4.90 -10.34
N THR A 74 -2.60 -3.94 -11.21
CA THR A 74 -3.45 -3.53 -12.33
C THR A 74 -3.89 -4.71 -13.20
N SER A 75 -3.00 -5.64 -13.50
CA SER A 75 -3.30 -6.83 -14.31
C SER A 75 -4.34 -7.73 -13.65
N ALA A 76 -4.20 -8.01 -12.35
CA ALA A 76 -5.15 -8.84 -11.60
C ALA A 76 -6.56 -8.22 -11.55
N ILE A 77 -6.63 -6.90 -11.38
CA ILE A 77 -7.89 -6.14 -11.41
C ILE A 77 -8.51 -6.19 -12.81
N GLN A 78 -7.74 -5.87 -13.85
CA GLN A 78 -8.20 -5.91 -15.24
C GLN A 78 -8.72 -7.29 -15.62
N SER A 79 -7.97 -8.36 -15.30
CA SER A 79 -8.37 -9.74 -15.57
C SER A 79 -9.67 -10.15 -14.86
N SER A 80 -9.91 -9.61 -13.66
CA SER A 80 -11.15 -9.86 -12.92
C SER A 80 -12.34 -9.12 -13.56
N LEU A 81 -12.14 -7.88 -14.01
CA LEU A 81 -13.17 -7.09 -14.70
C LEU A 81 -13.52 -7.65 -16.10
N THR A 82 -12.57 -8.25 -16.81
CA THR A 82 -12.82 -8.88 -18.12
C THR A 82 -13.37 -10.31 -18.02
N PHE A 83 -13.82 -10.74 -16.84
CA PHE A 83 -14.30 -12.09 -16.55
C PHE A 83 -13.32 -13.21 -16.91
N SER A 84 -12.03 -12.88 -17.03
CA SER A 84 -10.97 -13.85 -17.33
C SER A 84 -10.50 -14.61 -16.09
N PHE A 85 -10.78 -14.05 -14.89
CA PHE A 85 -10.53 -14.66 -13.60
C PHE A 85 -11.82 -14.72 -12.77
N PRO A 86 -12.08 -15.81 -12.02
CA PRO A 86 -13.23 -15.95 -11.15
C PRO A 86 -13.02 -15.19 -9.84
N CYS A 87 -12.93 -13.86 -9.91
CA CYS A 87 -13.01 -12.99 -8.73
C CYS A 87 -14.16 -11.98 -8.92
N PRO A 88 -15.28 -12.11 -8.18
CA PRO A 88 -16.44 -11.25 -8.36
C PRO A 88 -16.14 -9.80 -7.94
N ALA A 89 -16.85 -8.83 -8.52
CA ALA A 89 -16.65 -7.41 -8.22
C ALA A 89 -16.79 -7.07 -6.73
N THR A 90 -17.69 -7.76 -6.02
CA THR A 90 -17.86 -7.62 -4.56
C THR A 90 -16.62 -8.07 -3.77
N ALA A 91 -15.89 -9.08 -4.24
CA ALA A 91 -14.62 -9.46 -3.63
C ALA A 91 -13.54 -8.42 -3.92
N LEU A 92 -13.56 -7.79 -5.10
CA LEU A 92 -12.63 -6.71 -5.43
C LEU A 92 -12.82 -5.48 -4.52
N SER A 93 -14.06 -5.10 -4.21
CA SER A 93 -14.33 -4.00 -3.27
C SER A 93 -13.85 -4.33 -1.85
N GLN A 94 -14.01 -5.57 -1.39
CA GLN A 94 -13.42 -6.04 -0.12
C GLN A 94 -11.89 -6.02 -0.12
N ILE A 95 -11.26 -6.49 -1.20
CA ILE A 95 -9.79 -6.46 -1.33
C ILE A 95 -9.28 -5.02 -1.32
N GLN A 96 -9.93 -4.11 -2.05
CA GLN A 96 -9.61 -2.68 -2.07
C GLN A 96 -9.71 -2.08 -0.65
N PHE A 97 -10.81 -2.35 0.06
CA PHE A 97 -10.99 -1.91 1.44
C PHE A 97 -9.86 -2.39 2.36
N CYS A 98 -9.48 -3.67 2.25
CA CYS A 98 -8.42 -4.26 3.04
C CYS A 98 -7.04 -3.69 2.70
N ALA A 99 -6.73 -3.47 1.41
CA ALA A 99 -5.49 -2.83 0.98
C ALA A 99 -5.36 -1.42 1.57
N ALA A 100 -6.46 -0.66 1.55
CA ALA A 100 -6.54 0.69 2.06
C ALA A 100 -6.67 0.77 3.59
N ARG A 101 -6.75 -0.36 4.31
CA ARG A 101 -6.94 -0.44 5.78
C ARG A 101 -8.17 0.33 6.30
N GLY A 102 -9.19 0.51 5.46
CA GLY A 102 -10.43 1.17 5.87
C GLY A 102 -10.32 2.68 6.13
N VAL A 103 -9.31 3.36 5.58
CA VAL A 103 -9.07 4.80 5.81
C VAL A 103 -9.19 5.64 4.53
N ASP A 104 -9.25 6.96 4.71
CA ASP A 104 -9.31 7.93 3.62
C ASP A 104 -7.90 8.36 3.16
N HIS A 105 -7.51 7.95 1.95
CA HIS A 105 -6.23 8.31 1.31
C HIS A 105 -6.36 9.49 0.33
N SER A 106 -7.51 10.18 0.28
CA SER A 106 -7.79 11.21 -0.73
C SER A 106 -6.71 12.30 -0.80
N GLN A 107 -6.13 12.69 0.34
CA GLN A 107 -5.04 13.68 0.35
C GLN A 107 -3.78 13.16 -0.35
N CYS A 108 -3.34 11.93 -0.04
CA CYS A 108 -2.21 11.31 -0.72
C CYS A 108 -2.50 11.16 -2.22
N CYS A 109 -3.69 10.66 -2.55
CA CYS A 109 -4.07 10.44 -3.93
C CYS A 109 -4.10 11.73 -4.77
N GLN A 110 -4.64 12.82 -4.22
CA GLN A 110 -4.61 14.13 -4.87
C GLN A 110 -3.17 14.58 -5.13
N SER A 111 -2.28 14.41 -4.15
CA SER A 111 -0.85 14.75 -4.31
C SER A 111 -0.13 13.87 -5.34
N ALA A 112 -0.58 12.62 -5.50
CA ALA A 112 -0.10 11.68 -6.51
C ALA A 112 -0.68 11.94 -7.92
N GLY A 113 -1.52 12.97 -8.09
CA GLY A 113 -2.09 13.36 -9.38
C GLY A 113 -3.29 12.52 -9.83
N ILE A 114 -3.96 11.85 -8.89
CA ILE A 114 -5.21 11.14 -9.17
C ILE A 114 -6.32 12.16 -9.37
N SER A 115 -7.10 11.98 -10.42
CA SER A 115 -8.16 12.91 -10.80
C SER A 115 -9.34 12.84 -9.81
N PRO A 116 -10.09 13.95 -9.61
CA PRO A 116 -11.19 14.00 -8.64
C PRO A 116 -12.22 12.88 -8.80
N GLN A 117 -12.56 12.50 -10.04
CA GLN A 117 -13.51 11.42 -10.33
C GLN A 117 -13.03 10.03 -9.90
N CYS A 118 -11.73 9.85 -9.62
CA CYS A 118 -11.14 8.59 -9.19
C CYS A 118 -10.82 8.55 -7.69
N LEU A 119 -11.01 9.66 -6.96
CA LEU A 119 -10.75 9.73 -5.52
C LEU A 119 -11.69 8.85 -4.69
N LEU A 120 -12.83 8.45 -5.24
CA LEU A 120 -13.73 7.48 -4.62
C LEU A 120 -13.03 6.13 -4.33
N PHE A 121 -11.98 5.78 -5.07
CA PHE A 121 -11.17 4.58 -4.81
C PHE A 121 -10.12 4.78 -3.72
N CYS A 122 -9.84 6.02 -3.34
CA CYS A 122 -8.87 6.36 -2.29
C CYS A 122 -9.53 6.48 -0.92
N ASP A 123 -10.79 6.89 -0.88
CA ASP A 123 -11.58 6.88 0.35
C ASP A 123 -12.22 5.50 0.52
N GLN A 124 -11.71 4.73 1.47
CA GLN A 124 -12.17 3.36 1.74
C GLN A 124 -12.70 3.22 3.16
N ARG A 125 -13.26 4.30 3.73
CA ARG A 125 -13.96 4.20 5.02
C ARG A 125 -15.19 3.29 4.89
N PRO A 126 -15.61 2.58 5.97
CA PRO A 126 -16.69 1.58 5.89
C PRO A 126 -18.04 2.10 5.38
N ASP A 127 -18.29 3.40 5.44
CA ASP A 127 -19.48 4.07 4.93
C ASP A 127 -19.46 4.31 3.40
N GLN A 128 -18.33 4.06 2.75
CA GLN A 128 -18.11 4.27 1.32
C GLN A 128 -18.17 2.92 0.57
N SER A 129 -19.35 2.58 0.02
CA SER A 129 -19.48 1.39 -0.84
C SER A 129 -19.24 1.78 -2.31
N ASN A 130 -18.05 1.51 -2.81
CA ASN A 130 -17.67 1.82 -4.20
C ASN A 130 -17.44 0.53 -4.97
N GLU A 131 -18.47 0.06 -5.67
CA GLU A 131 -18.36 -1.11 -6.55
C GLU A 131 -17.51 -0.75 -7.78
N LEU A 132 -16.47 -1.56 -8.01
CA LEU A 132 -15.65 -1.47 -9.21
C LEU A 132 -16.48 -1.92 -10.41
N SER A 133 -16.59 -1.04 -11.42
CA SER A 133 -17.39 -1.28 -12.62
C SER A 133 -16.65 -0.80 -13.87
N PHE A 134 -17.14 -1.17 -15.05
CA PHE A 134 -16.54 -0.80 -16.33
C PHE A 134 -16.41 0.72 -16.55
N SER A 135 -17.26 1.55 -15.92
CA SER A 135 -17.15 3.01 -16.03
C SER A 135 -15.87 3.57 -15.39
N HIS A 136 -15.22 2.77 -14.55
CA HIS A 136 -14.05 3.17 -13.78
C HIS A 136 -12.73 2.67 -14.37
N LEU A 137 -12.75 2.04 -15.56
CA LEU A 137 -11.54 1.55 -16.22
C LEU A 137 -10.47 2.65 -16.39
N GLN A 138 -10.89 3.89 -16.65
CA GLN A 138 -9.99 5.06 -16.75
C GLN A 138 -9.23 5.37 -15.45
N CYS A 139 -9.74 4.93 -14.29
CA CYS A 139 -9.06 5.11 -13.01
C CYS A 139 -7.94 4.08 -12.80
N LEU A 140 -7.97 2.95 -13.53
CA LEU A 140 -6.95 1.91 -13.43
C LEU A 140 -5.58 2.37 -13.94
N ASP A 141 -5.52 3.36 -14.82
CA ASP A 141 -4.26 3.98 -15.28
C ASP A 141 -3.45 4.60 -14.14
N ARG A 142 -4.11 4.93 -13.02
CA ARG A 142 -3.49 5.47 -11.80
C ARG A 142 -3.55 4.50 -10.63
N PHE A 143 -3.90 3.23 -10.86
CA PHE A 143 -4.05 2.22 -9.82
C PHE A 143 -2.76 2.06 -9.00
N ASP A 144 -1.60 1.97 -9.64
CA ASP A 144 -0.34 1.83 -8.91
C ASP A 144 -0.06 3.05 -8.01
N SER A 145 -0.42 4.26 -8.45
CA SER A 145 -0.30 5.47 -7.62
C SER A 145 -1.26 5.46 -6.42
N MET A 146 -2.47 4.92 -6.57
CA MET A 146 -3.39 4.70 -5.43
C MET A 146 -2.79 3.67 -4.46
N LYS A 147 -2.29 2.56 -5.00
CA LYS A 147 -1.68 1.49 -4.23
C LYS A 147 -0.44 1.95 -3.47
N ASP A 148 0.37 2.81 -4.05
CA ASP A 148 1.55 3.38 -3.38
C ASP A 148 1.13 4.18 -2.12
N CYS A 149 0.03 4.95 -2.17
CA CYS A 149 -0.52 5.60 -0.98
C CYS A 149 -0.92 4.59 0.11
N PHE A 150 -1.56 3.47 -0.28
CA PHE A 150 -1.95 2.43 0.67
C PHE A 150 -0.74 1.77 1.33
N ILE A 151 0.31 1.50 0.55
CA ILE A 151 1.57 0.93 1.03
C ILE A 151 2.26 1.89 2.00
N GLU A 152 2.38 3.17 1.63
CA GLU A 152 3.02 4.19 2.47
C GLU A 152 2.31 4.33 3.83
N TYR A 153 0.98 4.34 3.82
CA TYR A 153 0.18 4.35 5.04
C TYR A 153 0.41 3.08 5.87
N ALA A 154 0.30 1.90 5.26
CA ALA A 154 0.42 0.63 5.96
C ALA A 154 1.79 0.48 6.67
N ILE A 155 2.86 0.90 6.01
CA ILE A 155 4.21 0.93 6.58
C ILE A 155 4.31 1.97 7.72
N THR A 156 3.75 3.16 7.52
CA THR A 156 3.82 4.24 8.52
C THR A 156 3.11 3.84 9.81
N GLU A 157 1.92 3.25 9.71
CA GLU A 157 1.18 2.76 10.87
C GLU A 157 1.94 1.65 11.60
N TYR A 158 2.54 0.71 10.86
CA TYR A 158 3.35 -0.36 11.46
C TYR A 158 4.47 0.19 12.36
N TYR A 159 5.22 1.19 11.89
CA TYR A 159 6.26 1.79 12.72
C TYR A 159 5.71 2.62 13.87
N ARG A 160 4.56 3.29 13.71
CA ARG A 160 3.91 4.03 14.80
C ARG A 160 3.46 3.10 15.92
N GLU A 161 2.87 1.97 15.58
CA GLU A 161 2.44 0.95 16.53
C GLU A 161 3.65 0.38 17.29
N LYS A 162 4.72 0.03 16.57
CA LYS A 162 5.97 -0.48 17.16
C LYS A 162 6.63 0.54 18.11
N GLN A 163 6.67 1.81 17.74
CA GLN A 163 7.19 2.87 18.61
C GLN A 163 6.35 3.01 19.87
N SER A 164 5.01 2.98 19.73
CA SER A 164 4.10 3.09 20.87
C SER A 164 4.27 1.91 21.85
N ALA A 165 4.54 0.72 21.34
CA ALA A 165 4.85 -0.46 22.15
C ALA A 165 6.20 -0.30 22.89
N HIS A 166 7.23 0.18 22.20
CA HIS A 166 8.54 0.47 22.81
C HIS A 166 8.41 1.50 23.93
N ASP A 167 7.75 2.63 23.67
CA ASP A 167 7.52 3.70 24.65
C ASP A 167 6.73 3.20 25.87
N SER A 168 5.83 2.23 25.67
CA SER A 168 5.05 1.61 26.76
C SER A 168 5.90 0.67 27.61
N LEU A 169 6.81 -0.10 26.99
CA LEU A 169 7.75 -0.96 27.67
C LEU A 169 8.74 -0.14 28.50
N ASP A 170 9.33 0.92 27.95
CA ASP A 170 10.25 1.80 28.68
C ASP A 170 9.60 2.35 29.95
N LYS A 171 8.39 2.90 29.84
CA LYS A 171 7.61 3.38 31.00
C LYS A 171 7.43 2.29 32.07
N SER A 172 7.18 1.04 31.66
CA SER A 172 7.01 -0.07 32.60
C SER A 172 8.31 -0.45 33.34
N TYR A 173 9.48 -0.23 32.74
CA TYR A 173 10.78 -0.46 33.37
C TYR A 173 11.25 0.69 34.26
N GLN A 174 10.75 1.92 34.02
CA GLN A 174 11.04 3.08 34.87
C GLN A 174 10.12 3.23 36.10
N THR A 175 9.14 2.32 36.29
CA THR A 175 8.24 2.30 37.45
C THR A 175 8.61 1.18 38.42
#